data_AF-A0AAW1NAA0-F1
#
_entry.id   AF-A0AAW1NAA0-F1
#
_cell.length_a   1.000
_cell.length_b   1.000
_cell.length_c   1.000
_cell.angle_alpha   90.00
_cell.angle_beta   90.00
_cell.angle_gamma   90.00
#
_symmetry.space_group_name_H-M   'P 1'
#
loop_
_entity.id
_entity.type
_entity.pdbx_description
1 polymer ?
#
loop_
_entity_poly.entity_id
_entity_poly.type
_entity_poly.pdbx_seq_one_letter_code
_entity_poly.pdbx_strand_id
1 'polypeptide(L)'
;MEIGNILKSLNVKQVWTNLSPSRKLSESIEKTYVIVRTYQIAIVIITILAMHVMFAKPVLEKDAVFLIETWVFIESLRLETFVLFCEYYVYLIVIAVVIGFDLIYLCICVDVVIRVKLIKERLQDRHLDVNERKRFGTIIHSHLLLLT
;
A
#
# COMPACT_ATOMS: atom_id res chain seq x y z
N MET A 1 6.89 -13.12 -24.38
CA MET A 1 6.35 -12.03 -25.24
C MET A 1 4.86 -12.23 -25.60
N GLU A 2 4.25 -13.39 -25.34
CA GLU A 2 2.85 -13.69 -25.72
C GLU A 2 1.78 -13.16 -24.75
N ILE A 3 2.07 -13.05 -23.44
CA ILE A 3 1.12 -12.60 -22.41
C ILE A 3 0.69 -11.13 -22.65
N GLY A 4 1.61 -10.28 -23.10
CA GLY A 4 1.32 -8.88 -23.42
C GLY A 4 0.37 -8.71 -24.61
N ASN A 5 0.37 -9.65 -25.56
CA ASN A 5 -0.54 -9.65 -26.70
C ASN A 5 -1.93 -10.19 -26.31
N ILE A 6 -2.00 -11.17 -25.41
CA ILE A 6 -3.26 -11.69 -24.86
C ILE A 6 -3.96 -10.63 -23.99
N LEU A 7 -3.21 -9.89 -23.16
CA LEU A 7 -3.72 -8.77 -22.36
C LEU A 7 -4.10 -7.54 -23.19
N LYS A 8 -3.57 -7.40 -24.41
CA LYS A 8 -4.00 -6.38 -25.39
C LYS A 8 -5.24 -6.80 -26.15
N SER A 9 -5.39 -8.09 -26.48
CA SER A 9 -6.55 -8.62 -27.22
C SER A 9 -7.79 -8.78 -26.33
N LEU A 10 -7.59 -9.11 -25.05
CA LEU A 10 -8.61 -8.90 -24.04
C LEU A 10 -8.59 -7.41 -23.77
N ASN A 11 -9.60 -6.68 -24.22
CA ASN A 11 -9.77 -5.28 -23.86
C ASN A 11 -10.16 -5.21 -22.36
N VAL A 12 -9.25 -5.62 -21.47
CA VAL A 12 -9.48 -5.82 -20.03
C VAL A 12 -9.96 -4.51 -19.43
N LYS A 13 -9.39 -3.38 -19.86
CA LYS A 13 -9.87 -2.04 -19.52
C LYS A 13 -11.33 -1.82 -19.91
N GLN A 14 -11.74 -2.26 -21.10
CA GLN A 14 -13.12 -2.12 -21.60
C GLN A 14 -14.12 -2.99 -20.82
N VAL A 15 -13.70 -4.19 -20.40
CA VAL A 15 -14.52 -5.06 -19.54
C VAL A 15 -14.75 -4.40 -18.19
N TRP A 16 -13.70 -3.85 -17.57
CA TRP A 16 -13.81 -3.14 -16.29
C TRP A 16 -14.57 -1.81 -16.39
N THR A 17 -14.50 -1.09 -17.52
CA THR A 17 -15.26 0.17 -17.70
C THR A 17 -16.74 -0.07 -17.99
N ASN A 18 -17.11 -1.20 -18.59
CA ASN A 18 -18.52 -1.55 -18.85
C ASN A 18 -19.20 -2.21 -17.63
N LEU A 19 -18.43 -2.50 -16.58
CA LEU A 19 -18.93 -3.03 -15.32
C LEU A 19 -19.49 -1.90 -14.47
N SER A 20 -20.72 -1.46 -14.75
CA SER A 20 -21.43 -0.57 -13.83
C SER A 20 -21.70 -1.33 -12.52
N PRO A 21 -21.15 -0.89 -11.37
CA PRO A 21 -21.46 -1.50 -10.08
C PRO A 21 -22.94 -1.29 -9.76
N SER A 22 -23.56 -2.23 -9.03
CA SER A 22 -24.87 -1.94 -8.46
C SER A 22 -24.77 -0.77 -7.49
N ARG A 23 -25.88 -0.06 -7.29
CA ARG A 23 -25.94 1.09 -6.36
C ARG A 23 -25.44 0.71 -4.96
N LYS A 24 -25.83 -0.47 -4.47
CA LYS A 24 -25.40 -1.01 -3.17
C LYS A 24 -23.89 -1.27 -3.12
N LEU A 25 -23.30 -1.78 -4.20
CA LEU A 25 -21.87 -2.02 -4.27
C LEU A 25 -21.09 -0.70 -4.36
N SER A 26 -21.57 0.27 -5.15
CA SER A 26 -20.94 1.59 -5.27
C SER A 26 -20.87 2.29 -3.90
N GLU A 27 -21.96 2.28 -3.14
CA GLU A 27 -21.99 2.82 -1.76
C GLU A 27 -21.05 2.06 -0.82
N SER A 28 -20.91 0.74 -0.98
CA SER A 28 -19.97 -0.06 -0.18
C SER A 28 -18.51 0.22 -0.53
N ILE A 29 -18.20 0.42 -1.81
CA ILE A 29 -16.86 0.77 -2.31
C ILE A 29 -16.46 2.15 -1.77
N GLU A 30 -17.35 3.14 -1.88
CA GLU A 30 -17.10 4.49 -1.38
C GLU A 30 -16.80 4.49 0.13
N LYS A 31 -17.62 3.78 0.93
CA LYS A 31 -17.36 3.60 2.37
C LYS A 31 -16.01 2.94 2.64
N THR A 32 -15.63 1.95 1.84
CA THR A 32 -14.33 1.27 1.97
C THR A 32 -13.18 2.25 1.72
N TYR A 33 -13.26 3.06 0.66
CA TYR A 33 -12.24 4.07 0.37
C TYR A 33 -12.14 5.13 1.46
N VAL A 34 -13.27 5.59 2.03
CA VAL A 34 -13.27 6.53 3.15
C VAL A 34 -12.56 5.93 4.36
N ILE A 35 -12.87 4.69 4.73
CA ILE A 35 -12.24 4.00 5.86
C ILE A 35 -10.73 3.85 5.64
N VAL A 36 -10.33 3.36 4.46
CA VAL A 36 -8.92 3.16 4.11
C VAL A 36 -8.18 4.48 4.14
N ARG A 37 -8.74 5.55 3.54
CA ARG A 37 -8.15 6.89 3.57
C ARG A 37 -7.95 7.40 4.99
N THR A 38 -8.96 7.26 5.85
CA THR A 38 -8.86 7.65 7.26
C THR A 38 -7.75 6.87 7.97
N TYR A 39 -7.67 5.56 7.72
CA TYR A 39 -6.63 4.70 8.30
C TYR A 39 -5.22 5.09 7.84
N GLN A 40 -5.03 5.38 6.54
CA GLN A 40 -3.76 5.84 5.99
C GLN A 40 -3.32 7.16 6.62
N ILE A 41 -4.23 8.13 6.75
CA ILE A 41 -3.95 9.41 7.42
C ILE A 41 -3.57 9.18 8.88
N ALA A 42 -4.31 8.33 9.60
CA ALA A 42 -4.03 8.02 11.00
C ALA A 42 -2.63 7.40 11.18
N ILE A 43 -2.25 6.44 10.33
CA ILE A 43 -0.90 5.86 10.35
C ILE A 43 0.17 6.94 10.17
N VAL A 44 0.00 7.83 9.18
CA VAL A 44 0.97 8.90 8.93
C VAL A 44 1.11 9.81 10.15
N ILE A 45 -0.01 10.21 10.76
CA ILE A 45 0.00 11.06 11.98
C ILE A 45 0.72 10.35 13.12
N ILE A 46 0.37 9.08 13.39
CA ILE A 46 1.00 8.28 14.46
C ILE A 46 2.50 8.13 14.21
N THR A 47 2.90 7.89 12.96
CA THR A 47 4.31 7.78 12.58
C THR A 47 5.05 9.10 12.82
N ILE A 48 4.46 10.24 12.43
CA ILE A 48 5.05 11.56 12.67
C ILE A 48 5.22 11.80 14.18
N LEU A 49 4.21 11.48 14.99
CA LEU A 49 4.30 11.63 16.44
C LEU A 49 5.39 10.72 17.03
N ALA A 50 5.47 9.47 16.60
CA ALA A 50 6.51 8.53 17.02
C ALA A 50 7.92 9.03 16.65
N MET A 51 8.09 9.61 15.45
CA MET A 51 9.34 10.23 15.04
C MET A 51 9.75 11.39 15.96
N HIS A 52 8.80 12.27 16.32
CA HIS A 52 9.09 13.37 17.25
C HIS A 52 9.51 12.87 18.64
N VAL A 53 8.83 11.84 19.16
CA VAL A 53 9.20 11.23 20.45
C VAL A 53 10.59 10.60 20.37
N MET A 54 10.91 9.90 19.29
CA MET A 54 12.25 9.33 19.07
C MET A 54 13.32 10.42 18.99
N PHE A 55 13.04 11.54 18.32
CA PHE A 55 13.97 12.66 18.20
C PHE A 55 14.16 13.41 19.52
N ALA A 56 13.16 13.38 20.40
CA ALA A 56 13.29 13.91 21.75
C ALA A 56 14.11 13.01 22.67
N LYS A 57 14.32 11.73 22.32
CA LYS A 57 15.01 10.76 23.19
C LYS A 57 16.40 11.23 23.65
N PRO A 58 17.31 11.73 22.78
CA PRO A 58 18.62 12.19 23.23
C PRO A 58 18.60 13.42 24.15
N VAL A 59 17.48 14.16 24.16
CA VAL A 59 17.28 15.30 25.07
C VAL A 59 16.76 14.83 26.44
N LEU A 60 15.97 13.76 26.45
CA LEU A 60 15.35 13.21 27.66
C LEU A 60 16.28 12.27 28.43
N GLU A 61 17.12 11.50 27.72
CA GLU A 61 18.05 10.54 28.30
C GLU A 61 19.49 11.07 28.19
N LYS A 62 20.05 11.54 29.31
CA LYS A 62 21.42 12.09 29.34
C LYS A 62 22.50 11.05 29.01
N ASP A 63 22.19 9.77 29.19
CA ASP A 63 23.11 8.66 28.96
C ASP A 63 23.03 8.11 27.52
N ALA A 64 22.05 8.56 26.72
CA ALA A 64 21.80 8.09 25.35
C ALA A 64 21.87 9.24 24.35
N VAL A 65 23.11 9.65 23.99
CA VAL A 65 23.36 10.74 23.05
C VAL A 65 22.94 10.40 21.61
N PHE A 66 22.96 9.12 21.26
CA PHE A 66 22.65 8.61 19.92
C PHE A 66 21.28 7.91 19.88
N LEU A 67 20.67 7.87 18.68
CA LEU A 67 19.40 7.17 18.48
C LEU A 67 19.59 5.65 18.56
N ILE A 68 20.73 5.18 18.08
CA ILE A 68 21.16 3.78 18.03
C ILE A 68 22.44 3.67 18.86
N GLU A 69 22.73 2.47 19.38
CA GLU A 69 23.98 2.22 20.08
C GLU A 69 25.16 2.32 19.09
N THR A 70 25.89 3.44 19.15
CA THR A 70 26.92 3.79 18.17
C THR A 70 28.26 3.99 18.88
N TRP A 71 29.29 3.29 18.41
CA TRP A 71 30.64 3.36 18.96
C TRP A 71 31.42 4.50 18.28
N VAL A 72 31.58 5.62 18.99
CA VAL A 72 32.40 6.74 18.53
C VAL A 72 33.74 6.72 19.26
N PHE A 73 34.82 6.40 18.53
CA PHE A 73 36.17 6.23 19.11
C PHE A 73 36.92 7.54 19.36
N ILE A 74 36.38 8.68 18.92
CA ILE A 74 37.02 9.99 18.98
C ILE A 74 36.11 10.93 19.77
N GLU A 75 36.60 11.45 20.90
CA GLU A 75 35.93 12.45 21.75
C GLU A 75 35.89 13.82 21.08
N SER A 76 35.16 13.94 19.97
CA SER A 76 34.95 15.19 19.26
C SER A 76 33.47 15.49 19.13
N LEU A 77 33.02 16.54 19.81
CA LEU A 77 31.63 17.01 19.77
C LEU A 77 31.13 17.29 18.34
N ARG A 78 32.03 17.69 17.43
CA ARG A 78 31.71 17.89 16.00
C ARG A 78 31.41 16.57 15.30
N LEU A 79 32.20 15.53 15.59
CA LEU A 79 32.02 14.21 15.02
C LEU A 79 30.73 13.57 15.56
N GLU A 80 30.46 13.68 16.86
CA GLU A 80 29.23 13.19 17.48
C GLU A 80 27.99 13.85 16.88
N THR A 81 28.00 15.18 16.74
CA THR A 81 26.90 15.92 16.10
C THR A 81 26.68 15.48 14.65
N PHE A 82 27.76 15.23 13.91
CA PHE A 82 27.68 14.76 12.52
C PHE A 82 27.10 13.34 12.43
N VAL A 83 27.57 12.43 13.29
CA VAL A 83 27.05 11.05 13.35
C VAL A 83 25.56 11.05 13.69
N LEU A 84 25.15 11.83 14.70
CA LEU A 84 23.75 11.96 15.08
C LEU A 84 22.89 12.52 13.92
N PHE A 85 23.40 13.51 13.18
CA PHE A 85 22.74 14.02 11.98
C PHE A 85 22.57 12.94 10.90
N CYS A 86 23.59 12.11 10.67
CA CYS A 86 23.52 10.98 9.75
C CYS A 86 22.49 9.94 10.20
N GLU A 87 22.45 9.59 11.49
CA GLU A 87 21.44 8.68 12.06
C GLU A 87 20.03 9.21 11.82
N TYR A 88 19.78 10.48 12.11
CA TYR A 88 18.49 11.12 11.84
C TYR A 88 18.09 11.04 10.37
N TYR A 89 19.03 11.35 9.47
CA TYR A 89 18.78 11.31 8.03
C TYR A 89 18.41 9.90 7.55
N VAL A 90 19.20 8.90 7.94
CA VAL A 90 18.95 7.50 7.58
C VAL A 90 17.60 7.04 8.15
N TYR A 91 17.32 7.35 9.41
CA TYR A 91 16.09 6.93 10.07
C TYR A 91 14.84 7.53 9.42
N LEU A 92 14.88 8.81 9.05
CA LEU A 92 13.78 9.47 8.31
C LEU A 92 13.52 8.80 6.97
N ILE A 93 14.57 8.49 6.21
CA ILE A 93 14.44 7.82 4.91
C ILE A 93 13.85 6.43 5.09
N VAL A 94 14.39 5.63 6.00
CA VAL A 94 13.93 4.26 6.23
C VAL A 94 12.46 4.24 6.63
N ILE A 95 12.05 5.08 7.58
CA ILE A 95 10.64 5.17 7.99
C ILE A 95 9.74 5.60 6.83
N ALA A 96 10.12 6.65 6.09
CA ALA A 96 9.32 7.14 4.98
C ALA A 96 9.15 6.07 3.89
N VAL A 97 10.21 5.31 3.60
CA VAL A 97 10.20 4.22 2.63
C VAL A 97 9.30 3.09 3.11
N VAL A 98 9.49 2.58 4.34
CA VAL A 98 8.72 1.46 4.89
C VAL A 98 7.23 1.80 4.94
N ILE A 99 6.86 2.94 5.54
CA ILE A 99 5.47 3.38 5.64
C ILE A 99 4.89 3.63 4.24
N GLY A 100 5.66 4.22 3.33
CA GLY A 100 5.24 4.42 1.95
C GLY A 100 4.89 3.11 1.24
N PHE A 101 5.74 2.09 1.38
CA PHE A 101 5.48 0.76 0.82
C PHE A 101 4.25 0.09 1.43
N ASP A 102 4.09 0.16 2.76
CA ASP A 102 2.93 -0.43 3.44
C ASP A 102 1.61 0.22 2.98
N LEU A 103 1.60 1.55 2.80
CA LEU A 103 0.43 2.28 2.32
C LEU A 103 0.10 1.93 0.86
N ILE A 104 1.11 1.77 0.00
CA ILE A 104 0.95 1.33 -1.39
C ILE A 104 0.39 -0.11 -1.41
N TYR A 105 0.94 -0.99 -0.59
CA TYR A 105 0.49 -2.38 -0.49
C TYR A 105 -0.97 -2.44 -0.04
N LEU A 106 -1.35 -1.65 0.97
CA LEU A 106 -2.74 -1.54 1.41
C LEU A 106 -3.67 -1.08 0.28
N CYS A 107 -3.27 -0.06 -0.50
CA CYS A 107 -4.03 0.39 -1.66
C CYS A 107 -4.26 -0.74 -2.68
N ILE A 108 -3.21 -1.51 -3.00
CA ILE A 108 -3.29 -2.63 -3.93
C ILE A 108 -4.22 -3.71 -3.38
N CYS A 109 -4.10 -4.08 -2.10
CA CYS A 109 -4.98 -5.06 -1.47
C CYS A 109 -6.44 -4.63 -1.52
N VAL A 110 -6.74 -3.35 -1.25
CA VAL A 110 -8.10 -2.82 -1.32
C VAL A 110 -8.65 -2.87 -2.74
N ASP A 111 -7.85 -2.49 -3.75
CA ASP A 111 -8.25 -2.58 -5.16
C ASP A 111 -8.55 -4.02 -5.58
N VAL A 112 -7.70 -4.97 -5.19
CA VAL A 112 -7.91 -6.41 -5.45
C VAL A 112 -9.21 -6.89 -4.80
N VAL A 113 -9.47 -6.54 -3.54
CA VAL A 113 -10.70 -6.91 -2.83
C VAL A 113 -11.93 -6.34 -3.53
N ILE A 114 -11.89 -5.08 -3.97
CA ILE A 114 -13.00 -4.44 -4.70
C ILE A 114 -13.24 -5.17 -6.03
N ARG A 115 -12.19 -5.47 -6.80
CA ARG A 115 -12.30 -6.21 -8.06
C ARG A 115 -12.88 -7.61 -7.86
N VAL A 116 -12.43 -8.33 -6.84
CA VAL A 116 -12.98 -9.66 -6.51
C VAL A 116 -14.46 -9.57 -6.14
N LYS A 117 -14.88 -8.55 -5.37
CA LYS A 117 -16.30 -8.31 -5.06
C LYS A 117 -17.12 -8.03 -6.32
N LEU A 118 -16.61 -7.21 -7.24
CA LEU A 118 -17.25 -6.91 -8.54
C LEU A 118 -17.44 -8.18 -9.38
N ILE A 119 -16.41 -9.02 -9.49
CA ILE A 119 -16.50 -10.30 -10.21
C ILE A 119 -17.53 -11.22 -9.56
N LYS A 120 -17.51 -11.34 -8.22
CA LYS A 120 -18.43 -12.18 -7.46
C LYS A 120 -19.88 -11.77 -7.68
N GLU A 121 -20.17 -10.47 -7.62
CA GLU A 121 -21.54 -9.96 -7.83
C GLU A 121 -22.03 -10.27 -9.25
N ARG A 122 -21.18 -10.12 -10.26
CA ARG A 122 -21.54 -10.48 -11.63
C ARG A 122 -21.75 -11.96 -11.82
N LEU A 123 -20.89 -12.82 -11.28
CA LEU A 123 -21.08 -14.28 -11.34
C LEU A 123 -22.40 -14.73 -10.67
N GLN A 124 -22.87 -13.98 -9.68
CA GLN A 124 -24.17 -14.22 -9.04
C GLN A 124 -25.36 -13.70 -9.85
N ASP A 125 -25.13 -12.80 -10.81
CA ASP A 125 -26.13 -12.33 -11.75
C ASP A 125 -26.48 -13.46 -12.75
N ARG A 126 -27.68 -14.03 -12.59
CA ARG A 126 -28.12 -15.21 -13.35
C ARG A 126 -28.35 -14.93 -14.84
N HIS A 127 -28.30 -13.67 -15.26
CA HIS A 127 -28.47 -13.25 -16.64
C HIS A 127 -27.16 -13.16 -17.44
N LEU A 128 -26.02 -13.56 -16.88
CA LEU A 128 -24.76 -13.62 -17.61
C LEU A 128 -24.83 -14.61 -18.79
N ASP A 129 -24.61 -14.08 -19.99
CA ASP A 129 -24.43 -14.86 -21.21
C ASP A 129 -23.28 -15.87 -21.05
N VAL A 130 -23.39 -17.03 -21.70
CA VAL A 130 -22.40 -18.13 -21.66
C VAL A 130 -21.03 -17.63 -22.11
N ASN A 131 -20.99 -16.68 -23.06
CA ASN A 131 -19.77 -16.04 -23.54
C ASN A 131 -19.12 -15.12 -22.50
N GLU A 132 -19.90 -14.38 -21.72
CA GLU A 132 -19.38 -13.53 -20.64
C GLU A 132 -18.82 -14.38 -19.50
N ARG A 133 -19.50 -15.49 -19.17
CA ARG A 133 -19.03 -16.45 -18.17
C ARG A 133 -17.67 -17.06 -18.52
N LYS A 134 -17.47 -17.44 -19.80
CA LYS A 134 -16.17 -17.92 -20.29
C LYS A 134 -15.08 -16.84 -20.22
N ARG A 135 -15.40 -15.59 -20.60
CA ARG A 135 -14.46 -14.46 -20.46
C ARG A 135 -14.03 -14.22 -19.01
N PHE A 136 -14.96 -14.25 -18.05
CA PHE A 136 -14.64 -14.13 -16.63
C PHE A 136 -13.74 -15.26 -16.14
N GLY A 137 -13.99 -16.50 -16.55
CA GLY A 137 -13.13 -17.64 -16.24
C GLY A 137 -11.69 -17.43 -16.72
N THR A 138 -11.51 -16.94 -17.94
CA THR A 138 -10.17 -16.65 -18.49
C THR A 138 -9.48 -15.49 -17.75
N ILE A 139 -10.23 -14.45 -17.36
CA ILE A 139 -9.70 -13.30 -16.59
C ILE A 139 -9.25 -13.74 -15.19
N ILE A 140 -10.05 -14.56 -14.50
CA ILE A 140 -9.68 -15.11 -13.19
C ILE A 140 -8.42 -15.97 -13.31
N HIS A 141 -8.35 -16.84 -14.34
CA HIS A 141 -7.20 -17.72 -14.55
C HIS A 141 -5.91 -16.93 -14.87
N SER A 142 -6.01 -15.87 -15.67
CA SER A 142 -4.88 -15.00 -16.00
C SER A 142 -4.44 -14.12 -14.82
N HIS A 143 -5.36 -13.67 -13.96
CA HIS A 143 -5.00 -13.02 -12.70
C HIS A 143 -4.33 -13.99 -11.71
N LEU A 144 -4.78 -15.25 -11.66
CA LEU A 144 -4.16 -16.30 -10.83
C LEU A 144 -2.72 -16.58 -11.27
N LEU A 145 -2.49 -16.64 -12.58
CA LEU A 145 -1.16 -16.80 -13.20
C LEU A 145 -0.21 -15.61 -12.98
N LEU A 146 -0.73 -14.41 -12.72
CA LEU A 146 0.07 -13.24 -12.38
C LEU A 146 0.44 -13.18 -10.89
N LEU A 147 -0.23 -13.98 -10.06
CA LEU A 147 -0.01 -14.09 -8.62
C LEU A 147 0.86 -15.30 -8.25
N THR A 148 1.21 -16.15 -9.21
CA THR A 148 2.13 -17.31 -9.07
C THR A 148 3.45 -17.01 -9.76
#